data_AF-A0A0G1T484-F1
#
_entry.id   AF-A0A0G1T484-F1
#
_cell.length_a   1.000
_cell.length_b   1.000
_cell.length_c   1.000
_cell.angle_alpha   90.00
_cell.angle_beta   90.00
_cell.angle_gamma   90.00
#
_symmetry.space_group_name_H-M   'P 1'
#
loop_
_entity.id
_entity.type
_entity.pdbx_description
1 polymer ?
#
loop_
_entity_poly.entity_id
_entity_poly.type
_entity_poly.pdbx_seq_one_letter_code
_entity_poly.pdbx_strand_id
1 'polypeptide(L)'
;MRMLNNVAKKLPSSFRPLLWGLKWDELDIKDDREDIILGVINGGTIQDWKWLRSVYGEDAVRRVLEGRLFSELYPESRNLAKIFFSVNSFRHARRSAN
;
A
#
# COMPACT_ATOMS: atom_id res chain seq x y z
N MET A 1 1.42 20.98 -17.75
CA MET A 1 1.57 20.84 -16.29
C MET A 1 0.18 20.82 -15.68
N ARG A 2 -0.37 19.63 -15.37
CA ARG A 2 -1.76 19.50 -14.88
C ARG A 2 -1.73 19.75 -13.37
N MET A 3 -2.46 20.78 -12.92
CA MET A 3 -2.55 21.15 -11.51
C MET A 3 -3.01 19.95 -10.68
N LEU A 4 -2.21 19.57 -9.68
CA LEU A 4 -2.59 18.57 -8.70
C LEU A 4 -3.73 19.15 -7.87
N ASN A 5 -4.95 18.70 -8.16
CA ASN A 5 -6.13 19.06 -7.41
C ASN A 5 -5.90 18.82 -5.91
N ASN A 6 -6.35 19.78 -5.11
CA ASN A 6 -6.25 19.92 -3.66
C ASN A 6 -6.99 18.82 -2.85
N VAL A 7 -7.03 17.57 -3.34
CA VAL A 7 -8.04 16.55 -2.96
C VAL A 7 -7.62 15.64 -1.81
N ALA A 8 -6.36 15.51 -1.43
CA ALA A 8 -5.94 14.39 -0.58
C ALA A 8 -5.26 14.83 0.74
N LYS A 9 -5.99 15.50 1.64
CA LYS A 9 -5.60 15.56 3.06
C LYS A 9 -6.29 14.50 3.92
N LYS A 10 -7.28 13.77 3.38
CA LYS A 10 -8.08 12.82 4.17
C LYS A 10 -8.18 11.47 3.46
N LEU A 11 -7.99 10.41 4.23
CA LEU A 11 -8.18 9.04 3.78
C LEU A 11 -9.65 8.80 3.43
N PRO A 12 -9.96 8.00 2.38
CA PRO A 12 -11.32 7.55 2.14
C PRO A 12 -11.87 6.82 3.37
N SER A 13 -13.08 7.16 3.82
CA SER A 13 -13.68 6.52 5.00
C SER A 13 -13.85 5.01 4.85
N SER A 14 -13.95 4.52 3.60
CA SER A 14 -13.94 3.09 3.26
C SER A 14 -12.65 2.37 3.66
N PHE A 15 -11.55 3.08 3.91
CA PHE A 15 -10.28 2.48 4.33
C PHE A 15 -10.24 2.14 5.82
N ARG A 16 -11.17 2.65 6.62
CA ARG A 16 -11.21 2.39 8.06
C ARG A 16 -11.15 0.90 8.43
N PRO A 17 -11.93 0.00 7.80
CA PRO A 17 -11.79 -1.44 8.05
C PRO A 17 -10.46 -2.03 7.55
N LEU A 18 -9.80 -1.41 6.57
CA LEU A 18 -8.51 -1.88 6.03
C LEU A 18 -7.34 -1.53 6.96
N LEU A 19 -7.52 -0.52 7.80
CA LEU A 19 -6.51 0.03 8.70
C LEU A 19 -6.89 -0.17 10.18
N TRP A 20 -7.62 -1.25 10.49
CA TRP A 20 -8.19 -1.53 11.81
C TRP A 20 -7.16 -1.59 12.95
N GLY A 21 -5.89 -1.91 12.64
CA GLY A 21 -4.79 -1.94 13.61
C GLY A 21 -4.13 -0.58 13.88
N LEU A 22 -4.56 0.48 13.19
CA LEU A 22 -4.01 1.83 13.32
C LEU A 22 -5.03 2.77 13.94
N LYS A 23 -4.54 3.81 14.62
CA LYS A 23 -5.40 4.85 15.18
C LYS A 23 -5.87 5.80 14.08
N TRP A 24 -7.08 5.56 13.57
CA TRP A 24 -7.67 6.26 12.44
C TRP A 24 -7.55 7.80 12.49
N ASP A 25 -7.82 8.40 13.65
CA ASP A 25 -7.84 9.87 13.80
C ASP A 25 -6.43 10.49 13.91
N GLU A 26 -5.40 9.66 14.05
CA GLU A 26 -3.98 10.06 14.09
C GLU A 26 -3.27 9.80 12.75
N LEU A 27 -3.93 9.17 11.77
CA LEU A 27 -3.32 8.81 10.48
C LEU A 27 -3.02 10.04 9.61
N ASP A 28 -1.78 10.12 9.16
CA ASP A 28 -1.33 11.05 8.12
C ASP A 28 -1.01 10.29 6.82
N ILE A 29 -1.53 10.81 5.70
CA ILE A 29 -1.38 10.18 4.38
C ILE A 29 0.10 10.06 3.97
N LYS A 30 0.95 11.01 4.37
CA LYS A 30 2.36 11.02 3.99
C LYS A 30 3.21 10.22 4.96
N ASP A 31 3.02 10.46 6.25
CA ASP A 31 3.88 9.88 7.29
C ASP A 31 3.57 8.39 7.49
N ASP A 32 2.30 7.99 7.42
CA ASP A 32 1.86 6.58 7.56
C ASP A 32 1.71 5.86 6.22
N ARG A 33 2.32 6.40 5.16
CA ARG A 33 2.20 5.91 3.77
C ARG A 33 2.39 4.40 3.67
N GLU A 34 3.41 3.86 4.33
CA GLU A 34 3.76 2.44 4.18
C GLU A 34 2.70 1.51 4.75
N ASP A 35 2.07 1.90 5.86
CA ASP A 35 1.04 1.09 6.51
C ASP A 35 -0.30 1.24 5.80
N ILE A 36 -0.61 2.44 5.28
CA ILE A 36 -1.76 2.67 4.40
C ILE A 36 -1.65 1.80 3.15
N ILE A 37 -0.50 1.79 2.49
CA ILE A 37 -0.27 0.95 1.30
C ILE A 37 -0.46 -0.53 1.66
N LEU A 38 0.15 -1.01 2.74
CA LEU A 38 0.06 -2.42 3.11
C LEU A 38 -1.39 -2.86 3.40
N GLY A 39 -2.13 -2.08 4.18
CA GLY A 39 -3.53 -2.38 4.52
C GLY A 39 -4.43 -2.38 3.27
N VAL A 40 -4.28 -1.39 2.39
CA VAL A 40 -5.08 -1.31 1.15
C VAL A 40 -4.71 -2.41 0.16
N ILE A 41 -3.44 -2.81 0.07
CA ILE A 41 -3.04 -3.92 -0.82
C ILE A 41 -3.60 -5.25 -0.31
N ASN A 42 -3.65 -5.47 0.99
CA ASN A 42 -4.16 -6.72 1.55
C ASN A 42 -5.70 -6.81 1.56
N GLY A 43 -6.40 -5.71 1.84
CA GLY A 43 -7.86 -5.76 2.02
C GLY A 43 -8.68 -4.91 1.04
N GLY A 44 -8.03 -4.07 0.23
CA GLY A 44 -8.70 -3.12 -0.64
C GLY A 44 -9.10 -3.70 -2.00
N THR A 45 -9.99 -2.97 -2.66
CA THR A 45 -10.45 -3.24 -4.02
C THR A 45 -9.50 -2.67 -5.07
N ILE A 46 -9.67 -3.04 -6.34
CA ILE A 46 -8.94 -2.43 -7.47
C ILE A 46 -9.11 -0.91 -7.51
N GLN A 47 -10.27 -0.38 -7.10
CA GLN A 47 -10.49 1.06 -7.06
C GLN A 47 -9.64 1.73 -5.97
N ASP A 48 -9.45 1.07 -4.84
CA ASP A 48 -8.58 1.55 -3.76
C ASP A 48 -7.10 1.50 -4.19
N TRP A 49 -6.72 0.51 -5.00
CA TRP A 49 -5.38 0.42 -5.58
C TRP A 49 -5.13 1.54 -6.60
N LYS A 50 -6.14 1.90 -7.40
CA LYS A 50 -6.08 3.08 -8.28
C LYS A 50 -5.92 4.36 -7.46
N TRP A 51 -6.53 4.44 -6.28
CA TRP A 51 -6.34 5.57 -5.36
C TRP A 51 -4.89 5.62 -4.85
N LEU A 52 -4.29 4.50 -4.46
CA LEU A 52 -2.86 4.47 -4.09
C LEU A 52 -1.98 5.02 -5.23
N ARG A 53 -2.25 4.58 -6.47
CA ARG A 53 -1.51 5.04 -7.65
C ARG A 53 -1.69 6.54 -7.89
N SER A 54 -2.88 7.10 -7.66
CA SER A 54 -3.13 8.52 -7.89
C SER A 54 -2.54 9.41 -6.79
N VAL A 55 -2.49 8.93 -5.55
CA VAL A 55 -1.99 9.70 -4.39
C VAL A 55 -0.47 9.60 -4.25
N TYR A 56 0.09 8.40 -4.34
CA TYR A 56 1.52 8.17 -4.10
C TYR A 56 2.34 8.04 -5.38
N GLY A 57 1.70 7.67 -6.50
CA GLY A 57 2.39 7.29 -7.72
C GLY A 57 2.81 5.82 -7.73
N GLU A 58 2.84 5.22 -8.92
CA GLU A 58 3.15 3.80 -9.11
C GLU A 58 4.53 3.41 -8.56
N ASP A 59 5.57 4.18 -8.89
CA ASP A 59 6.94 3.90 -8.46
C ASP A 59 7.11 3.93 -6.94
N ALA A 60 6.42 4.84 -6.25
CA ALA A 60 6.48 4.93 -4.80
C ALA A 60 5.80 3.72 -4.14
N VAL A 61 4.63 3.33 -4.63
CA VAL A 61 3.92 2.13 -4.16
C VAL A 61 4.77 0.89 -4.41
N ARG A 62 5.35 0.75 -5.61
CA ARG A 62 6.24 -0.38 -5.94
C ARG A 62 7.40 -0.48 -4.95
N ARG A 63 8.13 0.61 -4.69
CA ARG A 63 9.29 0.61 -3.77
C ARG A 63 8.91 0.19 -2.35
N VAL A 64 7.76 0.65 -1.86
CA VAL A 64 7.26 0.23 -0.55
C VAL A 64 7.02 -1.28 -0.55
N LEU A 65 6.31 -1.80 -1.57
CA LEU A 65 5.99 -3.23 -1.66
C LEU A 65 7.24 -4.11 -1.82
N GLU A 66 8.23 -3.69 -2.61
CA GLU A 66 9.51 -4.40 -2.75
C GLU A 66 10.32 -4.40 -1.44
N GLY A 67 10.05 -3.45 -0.53
CA GLY A 67 10.63 -3.40 0.81
C GLY A 67 9.96 -4.31 1.84
N ARG A 68 8.71 -4.74 1.60
CA ARG A 68 7.93 -5.57 2.52
C ARG A 68 8.36 -7.05 2.44
N LEU A 69 8.20 -7.75 3.56
CA LEU A 69 8.36 -9.19 3.62
C LEU A 69 7.22 -9.86 2.86
N PHE A 70 7.57 -10.93 2.15
CA PHE A 70 6.63 -11.77 1.41
C PHE A 70 5.47 -12.24 2.30
N SER A 71 5.73 -12.53 3.58
CA SER A 71 4.73 -12.99 4.54
C SER A 71 3.77 -11.89 5.05
N GLU A 72 4.09 -10.60 4.85
CA GLU A 72 3.20 -9.50 5.26
C GLU A 72 2.02 -9.31 4.28
N LEU A 73 2.10 -9.89 3.08
CA LEU A 73 1.06 -9.78 2.08
C LEU A 73 0.28 -11.08 1.89
N TYR A 74 -1.03 -10.97 1.65
CA TYR A 74 -1.84 -12.12 1.27
C TYR A 74 -1.41 -12.70 -0.10
N PRO A 75 -1.45 -14.04 -0.28
CA PRO A 75 -1.01 -14.68 -1.51
C PRO A 75 -1.60 -14.10 -2.80
N GLU A 76 -2.90 -13.85 -2.82
CA GLU A 76 -3.65 -13.27 -3.92
C GLU A 76 -3.23 -11.81 -4.20
N SER A 77 -3.06 -11.01 -3.15
CA SER A 77 -2.63 -9.62 -3.24
C SER A 77 -1.22 -9.51 -3.82
N ARG A 78 -0.30 -10.44 -3.47
CA ARG A 78 1.06 -10.45 -4.03
C ARG A 78 1.08 -10.58 -5.55
N ASN A 79 0.30 -11.53 -6.08
CA ASN A 79 0.27 -11.79 -7.52
C ASN A 79 -0.30 -10.59 -8.27
N LEU A 80 -1.39 -10.02 -7.74
CA LEU A 80 -1.98 -8.83 -8.34
C LEU A 80 -1.06 -7.62 -8.22
N ALA A 81 -0.33 -7.45 -7.12
CA ALA A 81 0.62 -6.34 -6.94
C ALA A 81 1.78 -6.39 -7.96
N LYS A 82 2.28 -7.58 -8.29
CA LYS A 82 3.29 -7.76 -9.36
C LYS A 82 2.79 -7.24 -10.71
N ILE A 83 1.51 -7.48 -11.01
CA ILE A 83 0.91 -7.05 -12.29
C ILE A 83 0.54 -5.57 -12.24
N PHE A 84 -0.09 -5.12 -11.15
CA PHE A 84 -0.70 -3.80 -11.05
C PHE A 84 0.32 -2.69 -10.77
N PHE A 85 1.39 -2.97 -10.03
CA PHE A 85 2.41 -1.99 -9.67
C PHE A 85 3.80 -2.37 -10.19
N SER A 86 3.88 -3.35 -11.08
CA SER A 86 5.15 -3.83 -11.66
C SER A 86 6.18 -4.23 -10.58
N VAL A 87 5.72 -4.82 -9.46
CA VAL A 87 6.59 -5.28 -8.36
C VAL A 87 7.44 -6.45 -8.83
N ASN A 88 8.76 -6.34 -8.75
CA ASN A 88 9.66 -7.38 -9.24
C ASN A 88 9.80 -8.53 -8.24
N SER A 89 9.98 -8.20 -6.96
CA SER A 89 10.16 -9.17 -5.89
C SER A 89 9.76 -8.60 -4.54
N PHE A 90 9.50 -9.47 -3.57
CA PHE A 90 9.29 -9.10 -2.17
C PHE A 90 10.50 -9.59 -1.36
N ARG A 91 10.76 -8.99 -0.20
CA ARG A 91 11.81 -9.48 0.70
C ARG A 91 11.42 -10.82 1.30
N HIS A 92 12.40 -11.66 1.59
CA HIS A 92 12.18 -12.87 2.40
C HIS A 92 12.89 -12.72 3.73
N ALA A 93 12.27 -13.24 4.80
CA ALA A 93 12.93 -13.31 6.10
C ALA A 93 14.24 -14.09 5.96
N ARG A 94 15.31 -13.60 6.58
CA ARG A 94 16.57 -14.35 6.64
C ARG A 94 16.31 -15.65 7.38
N ARG A 95 16.57 -16.78 6.74
CA ARG A 95 16.51 -18.08 7.41
C ARG A 95 17.72 -18.16 8.35
N SER A 96 17.48 -18.52 9.61
CA SER A 96 18.58 -18.92 10.50
C SER A 96 19.22 -20.16 9.89
N ALA A 97 20.53 -20.10 9.65
CA ALA A 97 21.28 -21.30 9.28
C ALA A 97 21.41 -22.15 10.55
N ASN A 98 20.72 -23.29 10.57
CA ASN A 98 20.98 -24.37 11.52
C ASN A 98 21.99 -25.33 10.91
#